data_AF-G6XFC8-F1
#
_entry.id   AF-G6XFC8-F1
#
_cell.length_a   1.000
_cell.length_b   1.000
_cell.length_c   1.000
_cell.angle_alpha   90.00
_cell.angle_beta   90.00
_cell.angle_gamma   90.00
#
_symmetry.space_group_name_H-M   'P 1'
#
loop_
_entity.id
_entity.type
_entity.pdbx_description
1 polymer ?
#
loop_
_entity_poly.entity_id
_entity_poly.type
_entity_poly.pdbx_seq_one_letter_code
_entity_poly.pdbx_strand_id
1 'polypeptide(L)'
;MATPYHAVFKLDLLASVGTAILLAGIVSVLALKMKPTAAFQTFGDTLRELAIPIYAIGMVLAFAFLANYSGLSTTLALVLARTGSAFTFFASLLGWLGVFLTGSDTSSDALFGGLQAATGRQIGVSSEVLVGANTVGGAIGKMISPQSIAVASAAVGPVGKEGELLHFTLKCSIILAILIGVITTIEVYLL
;
A
#
# COMPACT_ATOMS: atom_id res chain seq x y z
N MET A 1 10.19 13.59 -28.12
CA MET A 1 10.79 14.23 -26.93
C MET A 1 10.02 13.75 -25.73
N ALA A 2 10.70 13.17 -24.72
CA ALA A 2 10.05 12.82 -23.46
C ALA A 2 9.52 14.11 -22.83
N THR A 3 8.20 14.23 -22.67
CA THR A 3 7.59 15.34 -21.95
C THR A 3 8.04 15.25 -20.48
N PRO A 4 8.71 16.29 -19.95
CA PRO A 4 9.16 16.28 -18.56
C PRO A 4 7.95 16.16 -17.63
N TYR A 5 8.08 15.34 -16.58
CA TYR A 5 7.05 15.21 -15.56
C TYR A 5 6.86 16.56 -14.89
N HIS A 6 5.70 17.19 -15.06
CA HIS A 6 5.41 18.47 -14.44
C HIS A 6 5.27 18.28 -12.92
N ALA A 7 6.36 18.50 -12.18
CA ALA A 7 6.35 18.56 -10.72
C ALA A 7 5.84 19.94 -10.27
N VAL A 8 4.55 20.21 -10.51
CA VAL A 8 3.89 21.42 -9.96
C VAL A 8 3.41 21.07 -8.56
N PHE A 9 4.11 21.57 -7.54
CA PHE A 9 3.66 21.48 -6.16
C PHE A 9 2.39 22.33 -6.00
N LYS A 10 1.22 21.67 -6.02
CA LYS A 10 -0.05 22.31 -5.70
C LYS A 10 -0.26 22.24 -4.19
N LEU A 11 -0.26 23.40 -3.54
CA LEU A 11 -0.65 23.55 -2.14
C LEU A 11 -2.18 23.45 -2.03
N ASP A 12 -2.70 22.24 -2.20
CA ASP A 12 -4.12 21.95 -2.04
C ASP A 12 -4.42 21.70 -0.55
N LEU A 13 -4.33 22.77 0.23
CA LEU A 13 -4.44 22.72 1.70
C LEU A 13 -5.80 22.17 2.15
N LEU A 14 -6.88 22.38 1.39
CA LEU A 14 -8.21 21.90 1.76
C LEU A 14 -8.50 20.47 1.27
N ALA A 15 -7.96 20.08 0.11
CA ALA A 15 -8.12 18.72 -0.44
C ALA A 15 -7.10 17.72 0.13
N SER A 16 -6.04 18.20 0.80
CA SER A 16 -5.05 17.34 1.45
C SER A 16 -5.66 16.55 2.60
N VAL A 17 -5.48 15.23 2.55
CA VAL A 17 -5.87 14.29 3.63
C VAL A 17 -5.29 14.72 4.98
N GLY A 18 -4.08 15.30 4.99
CA GLY A 18 -3.43 15.76 6.22
C GLY A 18 -4.19 16.88 6.93
N THR A 19 -4.81 17.80 6.17
CA THR A 19 -5.62 18.88 6.74
C THR A 19 -6.92 18.35 7.32
N ALA A 20 -7.56 17.38 6.65
CA ALA A 20 -8.75 16.72 7.17
C ALA A 20 -8.46 15.99 8.50
N ILE A 21 -7.32 15.28 8.59
CA ILE A 21 -6.89 14.62 9.83
C ILE A 21 -6.59 15.66 10.93
N LEU A 22 -5.90 16.75 10.60
CA LEU A 22 -5.61 17.82 11.56
C LEU A 22 -6.90 18.46 12.11
N LEU A 23 -7.86 18.76 11.23
CA LEU A 23 -9.16 19.30 11.63
C LEU A 23 -9.93 18.30 12.49
N ALA A 24 -9.96 17.01 12.13
CA ALA A 24 -10.57 15.98 12.95
C ALA A 24 -9.93 15.88 14.34
N GLY A 25 -8.60 16.04 14.42
CA GLY A 25 -7.86 16.14 15.68
C GLY A 25 -8.28 17.35 16.53
N ILE A 26 -8.37 18.54 15.92
CA ILE A 26 -8.82 19.76 16.60
C ILE A 26 -10.26 19.59 17.12
N VAL A 27 -11.16 19.07 16.29
CA VAL A 27 -12.55 18.78 16.68
C VAL A 27 -12.58 17.78 17.84
N SER A 28 -11.74 16.75 17.81
CA SER A 28 -11.65 15.75 18.90
C SER A 28 -11.17 16.38 20.21
N VAL A 29 -10.17 17.26 20.18
CA VAL A 29 -9.68 18.00 21.35
C VAL A 29 -10.79 18.86 21.97
N LEU A 30 -11.57 19.55 21.13
CA LEU A 30 -12.69 20.37 21.57
C LEU A 30 -13.84 19.52 22.13
N ALA A 31 -14.22 18.46 21.43
CA ALA A 31 -15.31 17.56 21.82
C ALA A 31 -15.01 16.83 23.15
N LEU A 32 -13.77 16.37 23.33
CA LEU A 32 -13.31 15.69 24.54
C LEU A 32 -12.88 16.66 25.65
N LYS A 33 -12.92 17.98 25.40
CA LYS A 33 -12.50 19.04 26.34
C LYS A 33 -11.09 18.80 26.90
N MET A 34 -10.16 18.36 26.04
CA MET A 34 -8.78 18.10 26.45
C MET A 34 -8.08 19.40 26.85
N LYS A 35 -7.24 19.32 27.88
CA LYS A 35 -6.38 20.45 28.27
C LYS A 35 -5.42 20.77 27.12
N PRO A 36 -5.18 22.05 26.78
CA PRO A 36 -4.29 22.42 25.67
C PRO A 36 -2.88 21.83 25.79
N THR A 37 -2.35 21.76 27.00
CA THR A 37 -1.03 21.16 27.28
C THR A 37 -0.98 19.68 26.91
N ALA A 38 -2.02 18.92 27.24
CA ALA A 38 -2.13 17.51 26.87
C ALA A 38 -2.25 17.33 25.35
N ALA A 39 -3.02 18.19 24.68
CA ALA A 39 -3.16 18.15 23.22
C ALA A 39 -1.83 18.37 22.49
N PHE A 40 -1.05 19.37 22.90
CA PHE A 40 0.29 19.61 22.33
C PHE A 40 1.27 18.48 22.63
N GLN A 41 1.20 17.90 23.83
CA GLN A 41 2.05 16.78 24.20
C GLN A 41 1.75 15.54 23.35
N THR A 42 0.47 15.17 23.22
CA THR A 42 0.04 14.06 22.34
C THR A 42 0.45 14.30 20.88
N PHE A 43 0.29 15.51 20.36
CA PHE A 43 0.74 15.85 19.01
C PHE A 43 2.26 15.64 18.85
N GLY A 44 3.05 16.09 19.83
CA GLY A 44 4.49 15.88 19.84
C GLY A 44 4.90 14.41 19.91
N ASP A 45 4.19 13.60 20.69
CA ASP A 45 4.43 12.16 20.78
C ASP A 45 4.08 11.44 19.47
N THR A 46 2.97 11.82 18.81
CA THR A 46 2.63 11.32 17.47
C THR A 46 3.70 11.66 16.44
N LEU A 47 4.25 12.88 16.43
CA LEU A 47 5.34 13.24 15.51
C LEU A 47 6.59 12.37 15.75
N ARG A 48 6.89 12.07 17.01
CA ARG A 48 8.03 11.22 17.39
C ARG A 48 7.80 9.77 16.94
N GLU A 49 6.59 9.26 17.08
CA GLU A 49 6.19 7.91 16.65
C GLU A 49 6.21 7.77 15.12
N LEU A 50 5.82 8.83 14.39
CA LEU A 50 5.82 8.86 12.92
C LEU A 50 7.21 9.07 12.31
N ALA A 51 8.23 9.48 13.08
CA ALA A 51 9.55 9.78 12.53
C ALA A 51 10.20 8.58 11.82
N ILE A 52 10.11 7.39 12.41
CA ILE A 52 10.65 6.15 11.83
C ILE A 52 9.87 5.76 10.56
N PRO A 53 8.52 5.69 10.57
CA PRO A 53 7.72 5.49 9.35
C PRO A 53 8.03 6.48 8.22
N ILE A 54 8.15 7.78 8.53
CA ILE A 54 8.47 8.82 7.53
C ILE A 54 9.82 8.52 6.88
N TYR A 55 10.84 8.21 7.67
CA TYR A 55 12.16 7.87 7.15
C TYR A 55 12.12 6.61 6.28
N ALA A 56 11.44 5.55 6.75
CA ALA A 56 11.31 4.29 6.02
C ALA A 56 10.61 4.48 4.67
N ILE A 57 9.49 5.20 4.64
CA ILE A 57 8.76 5.52 3.40
C ILE A 57 9.65 6.32 2.46
N GLY A 58 10.40 7.31 2.98
CA GLY A 58 11.35 8.09 2.18
C GLY A 58 12.41 7.22 1.51
N MET A 59 12.99 6.26 2.24
CA MET A 59 13.99 5.33 1.70
C MET A 59 13.40 4.38 0.65
N VAL A 60 12.21 3.84 0.89
CA VAL A 60 11.52 2.97 -0.09
C VAL A 60 11.17 3.74 -1.35
N LEU A 61 10.68 4.98 -1.21
CA LEU A 61 10.35 5.84 -2.35
C LEU A 61 11.60 6.21 -3.15
N ALA A 62 12.71 6.52 -2.48
CA ALA A 62 14.00 6.76 -3.14
C ALA A 62 14.45 5.52 -3.94
N PHE A 63 14.33 4.32 -3.37
CA PHE A 63 14.61 3.08 -4.08
C PHE A 63 13.65 2.85 -5.25
N ALA A 64 12.36 3.10 -5.08
CA ALA A 64 11.36 2.97 -6.14
C ALA A 64 11.67 3.88 -7.33
N PHE A 65 11.99 5.15 -7.09
CA PHE A 65 12.43 6.08 -8.13
C PHE A 65 13.72 5.60 -8.80
N LEU A 66 14.70 5.14 -8.03
CA LEU A 66 15.93 4.58 -8.58
C LEU A 66 15.65 3.35 -9.46
N ALA A 67 14.78 2.43 -9.02
CA ALA A 67 14.37 1.25 -9.78
C ALA A 67 13.57 1.60 -11.04
N ASN A 68 12.85 2.73 -11.04
CA ASN A 68 12.16 3.23 -12.22
C ASN A 68 13.17 3.84 -13.22
N TYR A 69 14.03 4.76 -12.76
CA TYR A 69 14.98 5.48 -13.60
C TYR A 69 16.12 4.61 -14.14
N SER A 70 16.55 3.59 -13.38
CA SER A 70 17.56 2.62 -13.85
C SER A 70 17.01 1.60 -14.86
N GLY A 71 15.70 1.60 -15.12
CA GLY A 71 15.06 0.63 -16.03
C GLY A 71 14.84 -0.76 -15.44
N LEU A 72 15.14 -0.98 -14.15
CA LEU A 72 14.85 -2.24 -13.46
C LEU A 72 13.36 -2.59 -13.53
N SER A 73 12.50 -1.62 -13.22
CA SER A 73 11.04 -1.79 -13.28
C SER A 73 10.56 -2.15 -14.68
N THR A 74 11.09 -1.49 -15.71
CA THR A 74 10.76 -1.76 -17.12
C THR A 74 11.23 -3.13 -17.57
N THR A 75 12.40 -3.58 -17.13
CA THR A 75 12.94 -4.90 -17.47
C THR A 75 12.07 -6.01 -16.88
N LEU A 76 11.68 -5.86 -15.61
CA LEU A 76 10.79 -6.83 -14.97
C LEU A 76 9.38 -6.80 -15.60
N ALA A 77 8.88 -5.61 -15.95
CA ALA A 77 7.63 -5.45 -16.69
C ALA A 77 7.66 -6.15 -18.07
N LEU A 78 8.77 -6.10 -18.81
CA LEU A 78 8.91 -6.80 -20.10
C LEU A 78 8.83 -8.33 -19.94
N VAL A 79 9.40 -8.86 -18.87
CA VAL A 79 9.31 -10.30 -18.55
C VAL A 79 7.88 -10.67 -18.15
N LEU A 80 7.27 -9.89 -17.25
CA LEU A 80 5.91 -10.11 -16.78
C LEU A 80 4.87 -9.94 -17.90
N ALA A 81 5.09 -9.03 -18.82
CA ALA A 81 4.22 -8.83 -19.98
C ALA A 81 4.15 -10.06 -20.90
N ARG A 82 5.14 -10.95 -20.88
CA ARG A 82 5.08 -12.22 -21.60
C ARG A 82 3.99 -13.16 -21.06
N THR A 83 3.53 -12.94 -19.84
CA THR A 83 2.37 -13.66 -19.29
C THR A 83 1.05 -13.18 -19.87
N GLY A 84 1.04 -12.06 -20.59
CA GLY A 84 -0.12 -11.53 -21.30
C GLY A 84 -1.29 -11.26 -20.37
N SER A 85 -2.47 -11.75 -20.73
CA SER A 85 -3.69 -11.56 -19.95
C SER A 85 -3.64 -12.19 -18.55
N ALA A 86 -2.82 -13.22 -18.36
CA ALA A 86 -2.64 -13.83 -17.04
C ALA A 86 -2.08 -12.84 -16.01
N PHE A 87 -1.32 -11.82 -16.45
CA PHE A 87 -0.79 -10.81 -15.54
C PHE A 87 -1.89 -10.09 -14.75
N THR A 88 -3.02 -9.79 -15.39
CA THR A 88 -4.14 -9.06 -14.76
C THR A 88 -4.67 -9.80 -13.52
N PHE A 89 -4.69 -11.14 -13.56
CA PHE A 89 -5.08 -11.98 -12.44
C PHE A 89 -4.02 -11.98 -11.33
N PHE A 90 -2.74 -12.05 -11.71
CA PHE A 90 -1.62 -12.09 -10.75
C PHE A 90 -1.23 -10.72 -10.19
N ALA A 91 -1.74 -9.62 -10.75
CA ALA A 91 -1.44 -8.26 -10.30
C ALA A 91 -1.78 -8.06 -8.81
N SER A 92 -2.92 -8.59 -8.36
CA SER A 92 -3.32 -8.54 -6.94
C SER A 92 -2.43 -9.43 -6.05
N LEU A 93 -2.00 -10.60 -6.53
CA LEU A 93 -1.09 -11.48 -5.79
C LEU A 93 0.30 -10.84 -5.62
N LEU A 94 0.73 -10.03 -6.57
CA LEU A 94 2.00 -9.32 -6.50
C LEU A 94 1.96 -8.25 -5.40
N GLY A 95 0.88 -7.47 -5.31
CA GLY A 95 0.64 -6.53 -4.21
C GLY A 95 0.51 -7.24 -2.85
N TRP A 96 -0.19 -8.38 -2.83
CA TRP A 96 -0.34 -9.25 -1.66
C TRP A 96 1.00 -9.73 -1.10
N LEU A 97 1.88 -10.24 -1.97
CA LEU A 97 3.24 -10.64 -1.59
C LEU A 97 4.06 -9.45 -1.10
N GLY A 98 3.93 -8.30 -1.77
CA GLY A 98 4.66 -7.09 -1.40
C GLY A 98 4.33 -6.61 0.02
N VAL A 99 3.05 -6.58 0.41
CA VAL A 99 2.65 -6.20 1.77
C VAL A 99 2.91 -7.30 2.79
N PHE A 100 2.76 -8.57 2.43
CA PHE A 100 3.15 -9.66 3.33
C PHE A 100 4.61 -9.53 3.79
N LEU A 101 5.52 -9.23 2.85
CA LEU A 101 6.95 -9.07 3.12
C LEU A 101 7.31 -7.75 3.82
N THR A 102 6.69 -6.64 3.41
CA THR A 102 7.04 -5.30 3.91
C THR A 102 6.24 -4.87 5.14
N GLY A 103 5.06 -5.45 5.36
CA GLY A 103 4.09 -5.05 6.38
C GLY A 103 3.42 -3.70 6.13
N SER A 104 3.68 -3.04 4.99
CA SER A 104 3.24 -1.66 4.72
C SER A 104 2.74 -1.49 3.30
N ASP A 105 1.46 -1.14 3.16
CA ASP A 105 0.81 -0.86 1.88
C ASP A 105 1.51 0.28 1.16
N THR A 106 1.81 1.39 1.86
CA THR A 106 2.54 2.53 1.28
C THR A 106 3.89 2.13 0.70
N SER A 107 4.63 1.28 1.43
CA SER A 107 5.95 0.83 0.97
C SER A 107 5.84 -0.12 -0.22
N SER A 108 4.87 -1.04 -0.19
CA SER A 108 4.60 -1.96 -1.29
C SER A 108 4.13 -1.23 -2.56
N ASP A 109 3.24 -0.26 -2.41
CA ASP A 109 2.71 0.54 -3.52
C ASP A 109 3.78 1.45 -4.13
N ALA A 110 4.65 2.04 -3.30
CA ALA A 110 5.81 2.76 -3.81
C ALA A 110 6.73 1.84 -4.61
N LEU A 111 6.98 0.63 -4.12
CA LEU A 111 7.91 -0.33 -4.73
C LEU A 111 7.36 -0.95 -6.03
N PHE A 112 6.09 -1.36 -6.04
CA PHE A 112 5.50 -2.15 -7.13
C PHE A 112 4.50 -1.38 -7.98
N GLY A 113 3.98 -0.22 -7.55
CA GLY A 113 3.02 0.56 -8.34
C GLY A 113 3.59 0.99 -9.69
N GLY A 114 4.87 1.41 -9.73
CA GLY A 114 5.56 1.73 -10.98
C GLY A 114 5.71 0.52 -11.92
N LEU A 115 5.96 -0.67 -11.37
CA LEU A 115 6.03 -1.94 -12.11
C LEU A 115 4.66 -2.31 -12.69
N GLN A 116 3.59 -2.21 -11.90
CA GLN A 116 2.22 -2.51 -12.31
C GLN A 116 1.81 -1.61 -13.48
N ALA A 117 2.05 -0.31 -13.34
CA ALA A 117 1.79 0.66 -14.40
C ALA A 117 2.65 0.40 -15.65
N ALA A 118 3.93 0.05 -15.50
CA ALA A 118 4.79 -0.28 -16.63
C ALA A 118 4.33 -1.56 -17.36
N THR A 119 3.92 -2.59 -16.61
CA THR A 119 3.44 -3.85 -17.17
C THR A 119 2.11 -3.65 -17.89
N GLY A 120 1.19 -2.87 -17.30
CA GLY A 120 -0.08 -2.51 -17.92
C GLY A 120 0.09 -1.84 -19.27
N ARG A 121 1.00 -0.86 -19.37
CA ARG A 121 1.36 -0.24 -20.66
C ARG A 121 1.92 -1.24 -21.67
N GLN A 122 2.72 -2.21 -21.22
CA GLN A 122 3.35 -3.19 -22.09
C GLN A 122 2.36 -4.23 -22.65
N ILE A 123 1.33 -4.60 -21.88
CA ILE A 123 0.27 -5.54 -22.32
C ILE A 123 -0.98 -4.84 -22.89
N GLY A 124 -0.99 -3.50 -22.91
CA GLY A 124 -2.07 -2.70 -23.50
C GLY A 124 -3.34 -2.60 -22.66
N VAL A 125 -3.24 -2.62 -21.33
CA VAL A 125 -4.39 -2.53 -20.40
C VAL A 125 -4.27 -1.32 -19.47
N SER A 126 -5.36 -0.97 -18.77
CA SER A 126 -5.37 0.15 -17.81
C SER A 126 -4.30 -0.04 -16.73
N SER A 127 -3.42 0.94 -16.63
CA SER A 127 -2.39 0.99 -15.59
C SER A 127 -2.99 1.30 -14.23
N GLU A 128 -4.05 2.09 -14.20
CA GLU A 128 -4.76 2.52 -13.00
C GLU A 128 -5.41 1.33 -12.29
N VAL A 129 -6.07 0.45 -13.05
CA VAL A 129 -6.70 -0.77 -12.51
C VAL A 129 -5.65 -1.72 -11.93
N LEU A 130 -4.50 -1.90 -12.59
CA LEU A 130 -3.42 -2.76 -12.08
C LEU A 130 -2.73 -2.18 -10.85
N VAL A 131 -2.54 -0.86 -10.79
CA VAL A 131 -2.05 -0.18 -9.59
C VAL A 131 -3.07 -0.30 -8.45
N GLY A 132 -4.37 -0.14 -8.75
CA GLY A 132 -5.43 -0.38 -7.76
C GLY A 132 -5.44 -1.82 -7.25
N ALA A 133 -5.29 -2.80 -8.14
CA ALA A 133 -5.18 -4.21 -7.78
C ALA A 133 -3.98 -4.48 -6.86
N ASN A 134 -2.87 -3.75 -7.05
CA ASN A 134 -1.71 -3.82 -6.15
C ASN A 134 -2.07 -3.38 -4.72
N THR A 135 -2.71 -2.23 -4.58
CA THR A 135 -3.14 -1.70 -3.28
C THR A 135 -4.14 -2.61 -2.59
N VAL A 136 -5.16 -3.09 -3.33
CA VAL A 136 -6.19 -3.99 -2.76
C VAL A 136 -5.59 -5.35 -2.38
N GLY A 137 -4.75 -5.92 -3.25
CA GLY A 137 -4.00 -7.13 -2.95
C GLY A 137 -3.10 -6.96 -1.73
N GLY A 138 -2.46 -5.78 -1.62
CA GLY A 138 -1.65 -5.39 -0.47
C GLY A 138 -2.44 -5.38 0.83
N ALA A 139 -3.60 -4.72 0.86
CA ALA A 139 -4.48 -4.70 2.02
C ALA A 139 -4.89 -6.12 2.47
N ILE A 140 -5.11 -7.04 1.52
CA ILE A 140 -5.39 -8.45 1.81
C ILE A 140 -4.15 -9.17 2.37
N GLY A 141 -2.97 -8.85 1.84
CA GLY A 141 -1.67 -9.38 2.31
C GLY A 141 -1.32 -8.92 3.72
N LYS A 142 -1.80 -7.73 4.12
CA LYS A 142 -1.62 -7.20 5.48
C LYS A 142 -2.12 -8.16 6.55
N MET A 143 -3.23 -8.87 6.29
CA MET A 143 -3.83 -9.83 7.24
C MET A 143 -2.88 -10.95 7.68
N ILE A 144 -1.90 -11.30 6.84
CA ILE A 144 -0.91 -12.35 7.12
C ILE A 144 0.48 -11.80 7.40
N SER A 145 0.64 -10.47 7.43
CA SER A 145 1.93 -9.87 7.74
C SER A 145 2.34 -10.22 9.18
N PRO A 146 3.63 -10.52 9.44
CA PRO A 146 4.09 -10.85 10.80
C PRO A 146 3.72 -9.77 11.83
N GLN A 147 3.75 -8.50 11.41
CA GLN A 147 3.39 -7.35 12.24
C GLN A 147 1.90 -7.40 12.64
N SER A 148 0.98 -7.60 11.69
CA SER A 148 -0.45 -7.69 11.99
C SER A 148 -0.80 -8.92 12.82
N ILE A 149 -0.15 -10.06 12.56
CA ILE A 149 -0.35 -11.29 13.35
C ILE A 149 0.12 -11.10 14.79
N ALA A 150 1.27 -10.46 15.02
CA ALA A 150 1.78 -10.18 16.36
C ALA A 150 0.81 -9.26 17.14
N VAL A 151 0.34 -8.18 16.52
CA VAL A 151 -0.63 -7.25 17.13
C VAL A 151 -1.96 -7.94 17.43
N ALA A 152 -2.49 -8.72 16.49
CA ALA A 152 -3.73 -9.45 16.68
C ALA A 152 -3.59 -10.52 17.79
N SER A 153 -2.46 -11.22 17.86
CA SER A 153 -2.21 -12.21 18.92
C SER A 153 -2.14 -11.56 20.31
N ALA A 154 -1.54 -10.37 20.40
CA ALA A 154 -1.54 -9.58 21.63
C ALA A 154 -2.94 -9.08 22.04
N ALA A 155 -3.80 -8.76 21.08
CA ALA A 155 -5.15 -8.24 21.34
C ALA A 155 -6.18 -9.31 21.70
N VAL A 156 -6.13 -10.48 21.06
CA VAL A 156 -7.15 -11.53 21.20
C VAL A 156 -6.85 -12.46 22.39
N GLY A 157 -5.63 -12.40 22.95
CA GLY A 157 -5.25 -13.09 24.19
C GLY A 157 -4.59 -14.47 24.10
N PRO A 158 -4.62 -15.26 23.00
CA PRO A 158 -3.90 -16.51 22.96
C PRO A 158 -2.41 -16.28 22.63
N VAL A 159 -1.66 -15.81 23.62
CA VAL A 159 -0.19 -15.68 23.55
C VAL A 159 0.40 -17.05 23.22
N GLY A 160 1.19 -17.14 22.14
CA GLY A 160 1.78 -18.39 21.66
C GLY A 160 0.96 -19.19 20.64
N LYS A 161 -0.22 -18.69 20.21
CA LYS A 161 -1.02 -19.29 19.12
C LYS A 161 -0.99 -18.51 17.80
N GLU A 162 0.07 -17.72 17.58
CA GLU A 162 0.29 -16.95 16.36
C GLU A 162 0.19 -17.82 15.10
N GLY A 163 0.65 -19.07 15.19
CA GLY A 163 0.53 -20.05 14.10
C GLY A 163 -0.90 -20.46 13.78
N GLU A 164 -1.77 -20.67 14.78
CA GLU A 164 -3.19 -20.97 14.54
C GLU A 164 -3.89 -19.78 13.88
N LEU A 165 -3.59 -18.56 14.35
CA LEU A 165 -4.13 -17.34 13.78
C LEU A 165 -3.68 -17.16 12.33
N LEU A 166 -2.37 -17.32 12.06
CA LEU A 166 -1.82 -17.27 10.71
C LEU A 166 -2.45 -18.34 9.80
N HIS A 167 -2.61 -19.57 10.27
CA HIS A 167 -3.22 -20.64 9.48
C HIS A 167 -4.66 -20.32 9.08
N PHE A 168 -5.43 -19.69 9.98
CA PHE A 168 -6.78 -19.23 9.69
C PHE A 168 -6.77 -18.07 8.69
N THR A 169 -6.02 -17.00 8.99
CA THR A 169 -5.99 -15.80 8.15
C THR A 169 -5.37 -16.05 6.78
N LEU A 170 -4.40 -16.95 6.67
CA LEU A 170 -3.79 -17.35 5.40
C LEU A 170 -4.81 -17.93 4.42
N LYS A 171 -5.71 -18.80 4.91
CA LYS A 171 -6.78 -19.36 4.07
C LYS A 171 -7.71 -18.27 3.55
N CYS A 172 -8.19 -17.40 4.45
CA CYS A 172 -9.04 -16.27 4.07
C CYS A 172 -8.34 -15.32 3.11
N SER A 173 -7.07 -15.01 3.37
CA SER A 173 -6.25 -14.10 2.59
C SER A 173 -6.01 -14.61 1.17
N ILE A 174 -5.70 -15.90 0.99
CA ILE A 174 -5.54 -16.51 -0.34
C ILE A 174 -6.86 -16.46 -1.13
N ILE A 175 -8.00 -16.81 -0.51
CA ILE A 175 -9.31 -16.78 -1.17
C ILE A 175 -9.63 -15.37 -1.65
N LEU A 176 -9.41 -14.36 -0.81
CA LEU A 176 -9.65 -12.97 -1.15
C LEU A 176 -8.68 -12.47 -2.23
N ALA A 177 -7.39 -12.84 -2.17
CA ALA A 177 -6.41 -12.45 -3.19
C ALA A 177 -6.78 -13.00 -4.57
N ILE A 178 -7.19 -14.27 -4.63
CA ILE A 178 -7.69 -14.90 -5.87
C ILE A 178 -8.94 -14.19 -6.36
N LEU A 179 -9.91 -13.92 -5.48
CA LEU A 179 -11.15 -13.24 -5.85
C LEU A 179 -10.89 -11.85 -6.42
N ILE A 180 -9.99 -11.07 -5.81
CA ILE A 180 -9.59 -9.77 -6.36
C ILE A 180 -8.87 -9.94 -7.69
N GLY A 181 -8.01 -10.94 -7.85
CA GLY A 181 -7.39 -11.24 -9.14
C GLY A 181 -8.42 -11.48 -10.25
N VAL A 182 -9.48 -12.25 -9.95
CA VAL A 182 -10.59 -12.46 -10.89
C VAL A 182 -11.32 -11.16 -11.20
N ILE A 183 -11.63 -10.35 -10.18
CA ILE A 183 -12.31 -9.06 -10.36
C ILE A 183 -11.45 -8.12 -11.22
N THR A 184 -10.15 -8.03 -10.96
CA THR A 184 -9.22 -7.22 -11.74
C THR A 184 -9.18 -7.66 -13.20
N THR A 185 -9.13 -8.97 -13.47
CA THR A 185 -9.20 -9.48 -14.86
C THR A 185 -10.53 -9.13 -15.52
N ILE A 186 -11.66 -9.25 -14.82
CA ILE A 186 -12.97 -8.87 -15.34
C ILE A 186 -13.00 -7.38 -15.66
N GLU A 187 -12.56 -6.53 -14.73
CA GLU A 187 -12.57 -5.08 -14.90
C GLU A 187 -11.67 -4.64 -16.06
N VAL A 188 -10.52 -5.28 -16.27
CA VAL A 188 -9.61 -4.94 -17.37
C VAL A 188 -10.17 -5.32 -18.75
N TYR A 189 -10.95 -6.40 -18.85
CA TYR A 189 -11.38 -6.96 -20.15
C TYR A 189 -12.86 -6.76 -20.49
N LEU A 190 -13.71 -6.48 -19.50
CA LEU A 190 -15.17 -6.42 -19.65
C LEU A 190 -15.78 -5.06 -19.30
N LEU A 191 -15.04 -4.16 -18.65
CA LEU A 191 -15.48 -2.82 -18.25
C LEU A 191 -14.54 -1.76 -18.84
#